data_AF-A0A437M169-F1
#
_entry.id   AF-A0A437M169-F1
#
_cell.length_a   1.000
_cell.length_b   1.000
_cell.length_c   1.000
_cell.angle_alpha   90.00
_cell.angle_beta   90.00
_cell.angle_gamma   90.00
#
_symmetry.space_group_name_H-M   'P 1'
#
loop_
_entity.id
_entity.type
_entity.pdbx_description
1 polymer ?
#
loop_
_entity_poly.entity_id
_entity_poly.type
_entity_poly.pdbx_seq_one_letter_code
_entity_poly.pdbx_strand_id
1 'polypeptide(L)'
;MSKLMSQTLARAEADLASGQPMSTDEVKVRRRREDRMHLITLHHTAETARLINAIEGARWNPHHRRWEVPFIARVQLRKVIERVTEMLRASEEQARREYDAKNRRMLDDMAERRARNEAFYGRPPPPPSAS
;
A
#
# COMPACT_ATOMS: atom_id res chain seq x y z
N MET A 1 -1.59 -8.78 16.44
CA MET A 1 -1.18 -9.76 15.43
C MET A 1 -2.44 -10.38 14.82
N SER A 2 -2.82 -9.97 13.60
CA SER A 2 -4.11 -10.35 13.01
C SER A 2 -4.07 -11.76 12.42
N LYS A 3 -4.85 -12.67 13.03
CA LYS A 3 -5.14 -14.04 12.57
C LYS A 3 -5.61 -14.14 11.10
N LEU A 4 -6.09 -13.05 10.50
CA LEU A 4 -6.52 -13.01 9.10
C LEU A 4 -5.37 -13.21 8.10
N MET A 5 -4.14 -12.78 8.41
CA MET A 5 -3.05 -12.71 7.41
C MET A 5 -2.21 -13.98 7.27
N SER A 6 -2.06 -14.78 8.34
CA SER A 6 -1.52 -16.14 8.22
C SER A 6 -2.43 -17.04 7.38
N GLN A 7 -3.74 -16.74 7.34
CA GLN A 7 -4.70 -17.42 6.49
C GLN A 7 -4.58 -17.01 5.02
N THR A 8 -4.12 -15.78 4.73
CA THR A 8 -3.91 -15.24 3.38
C THR A 8 -2.70 -15.88 2.70
N LEU A 9 -1.59 -16.07 3.43
CA LEU A 9 -0.39 -16.71 2.88
C LEU A 9 -0.60 -18.21 2.63
N ALA A 10 -1.26 -18.91 3.57
CA ALA A 10 -1.60 -20.32 3.43
C ALA A 10 -2.63 -20.58 2.31
N ARG A 11 -3.57 -19.65 2.07
CA ARG A 11 -4.46 -19.70 0.91
C ARG A 11 -3.71 -19.45 -0.40
N ALA A 12 -2.78 -18.50 -0.44
CA ALA A 12 -1.96 -18.24 -1.61
C ALA A 12 -1.12 -19.47 -2.03
N GLU A 13 -0.62 -20.26 -1.08
CA GLU A 13 0.06 -21.53 -1.35
C GLU A 13 -0.88 -22.60 -1.92
N ALA A 14 -2.07 -22.75 -1.34
CA ALA A 14 -3.09 -23.69 -1.82
C ALA A 14 -3.60 -23.33 -3.23
N ASP A 15 -3.77 -22.03 -3.52
CA ASP A 15 -4.25 -21.53 -4.81
C ASP A 15 -3.21 -21.67 -5.93
N LEU A 16 -1.93 -21.49 -5.60
CA LEU A 16 -0.81 -21.77 -6.50
C LEU A 16 -0.68 -23.26 -6.82
N ALA A 17 -1.02 -24.15 -5.90
CA ALA A 17 -1.03 -25.59 -6.10
C ALA A 17 -2.29 -26.07 -6.87
N SER A 18 -3.46 -25.47 -6.61
CA SER A 18 -4.75 -25.85 -7.19
C SER A 18 -5.04 -25.22 -8.56
N GLY A 19 -4.31 -24.16 -8.93
CA GLY A 19 -4.55 -23.40 -10.17
C GLY A 19 -5.62 -22.33 -10.04
N GLN A 20 -6.02 -21.95 -8.83
CA GLN A 20 -6.89 -20.81 -8.58
C GLN A 20 -6.15 -19.47 -8.74
N PRO A 21 -6.85 -18.40 -9.16
CA PRO A 21 -6.26 -17.07 -9.29
C PRO A 21 -5.93 -16.48 -7.92
N MET A 22 -4.67 -16.07 -7.71
CA MET A 22 -4.30 -15.29 -6.53
C MET A 22 -4.83 -13.87 -6.70
N SER A 23 -5.68 -13.42 -5.77
CA SER A 23 -6.15 -12.04 -5.69
C SER A 23 -5.89 -11.55 -4.28
N THR A 24 -4.79 -10.81 -4.09
CA THR A 24 -4.79 -9.72 -3.11
C THR A 24 -5.42 -8.50 -3.82
N ASP A 25 -6.07 -7.59 -3.11
CA ASP A 25 -6.69 -6.40 -3.74
C ASP A 25 -5.69 -5.60 -4.62
N GLU A 26 -4.39 -5.76 -4.36
CA GLU A 26 -3.30 -5.04 -5.03
C GLU A 26 -2.55 -5.84 -6.12
N VAL A 27 -2.58 -7.19 -6.07
CA VAL A 27 -1.90 -8.05 -7.05
C VAL A 27 -2.83 -9.18 -7.48
N LYS A 28 -3.19 -9.19 -8.77
CA LYS A 28 -4.02 -10.22 -9.39
C LYS A 28 -3.17 -11.06 -10.33
N VAL A 29 -3.05 -12.35 -10.02
CA VAL A 29 -2.35 -13.32 -10.87
C VAL A 29 -3.35 -14.30 -11.45
N ARG A 30 -3.44 -14.33 -12.78
CA ARG A 30 -4.23 -15.31 -13.54
C ARG A 30 -3.33 -16.23 -14.33
N ARG A 31 -3.78 -17.45 -14.57
CA ARG A 31 -3.09 -18.42 -15.43
C ARG A 31 -3.80 -18.49 -16.78
N ARG A 32 -3.07 -18.32 -17.87
CA ARG A 32 -3.54 -18.63 -19.22
C ARG A 32 -2.91 -19.95 -19.65
N ARG A 33 -3.72 -21.02 -19.70
CA ARG A 33 -3.25 -22.38 -20.00
C ARG A 33 -2.79 -22.55 -21.45
N GLU A 34 -3.46 -21.88 -22.40
CA GLU A 34 -3.15 -21.93 -23.84
C GLU A 34 -1.69 -21.56 -24.13
N ASP A 35 -1.23 -20.44 -23.56
CA ASP A 35 0.11 -19.91 -23.84
C ASP A 35 1.15 -20.26 -22.76
N ARG A 36 0.74 -20.99 -21.71
CA ARG A 36 1.57 -21.24 -20.51
C ARG A 36 2.14 -19.95 -19.89
N MET A 37 1.29 -18.92 -19.78
CA MET A 37 1.63 -17.59 -19.26
C MET A 37 0.86 -17.26 -17.99
N HIS A 38 1.56 -16.73 -16.99
CA HIS A 38 1.00 -16.00 -15.86
C HIS A 38 0.70 -14.56 -16.29
N LEU A 39 -0.54 -14.14 -16.09
CA LEU A 39 -1.00 -12.79 -16.35
C LEU A 39 -1.07 -12.06 -15.02
N ILE A 40 -0.33 -10.96 -14.88
CA ILE A 40 -0.20 -10.23 -13.63
C ILE A 40 -0.73 -8.82 -13.81
N THR A 41 -1.73 -8.46 -13.03
CA THR A 41 -2.25 -7.11 -12.92
C THR A 41 -1.90 -6.57 -11.55
N LEU A 42 -1.17 -5.47 -11.51
CA LEU A 42 -0.74 -4.79 -10.29
C LEU A 42 -0.56 -3.30 -10.57
N HIS A 43 -0.54 -2.52 -9.50
CA HIS A 43 -0.33 -1.08 -9.60
C HIS A 43 1.05 -0.80 -10.21
N HIS A 44 1.05 -0.07 -11.33
CA HIS A 44 2.26 0.18 -12.11
C HIS A 44 3.07 1.29 -11.45
N THR A 45 4.02 0.91 -10.60
CA THR A 45 5.06 1.80 -10.09
C THR A 45 6.37 1.48 -10.79
N ALA A 46 7.28 2.45 -10.84
CA ALA A 46 8.59 2.23 -11.46
C ALA A 46 9.35 1.06 -10.81
N GLU A 47 9.14 0.83 -9.51
CA GLU A 47 9.80 -0.22 -8.76
C GLU A 47 9.16 -1.59 -8.99
N THR A 48 7.82 -1.69 -9.01
CA THR A 48 7.13 -2.96 -9.34
C THR A 48 7.41 -3.37 -10.78
N ALA A 49 7.47 -2.40 -11.71
CA ALA A 49 7.85 -2.63 -13.09
C ALA A 49 9.28 -3.18 -13.20
N ARG A 50 10.25 -2.61 -12.47
CA ARG A 50 11.64 -3.10 -12.44
C ARG A 50 11.74 -4.54 -11.93
N LEU A 51 11.02 -4.87 -10.86
CA LEU A 51 11.05 -6.22 -10.27
C LEU A 51 10.49 -7.28 -11.22
N ILE A 52 9.40 -6.99 -11.92
CA ILE A 52 8.79 -7.94 -12.86
C ILE A 52 9.60 -8.03 -14.14
N ASN A 53 10.16 -6.91 -14.61
CA ASN A 53 11.00 -6.88 -15.81
C ASN A 53 12.33 -7.63 -15.61
N ALA A 54 12.73 -7.87 -14.36
CA ALA A 54 13.89 -8.72 -14.03
C ALA A 54 13.59 -10.22 -14.19
N ILE A 55 12.32 -10.62 -14.35
CA ILE A 55 11.94 -12.01 -14.60
C ILE A 55 12.18 -12.33 -16.08
N GLU A 56 12.91 -13.41 -16.33
CA GLU A 56 13.23 -13.82 -17.69
C GLU A 56 11.96 -14.14 -18.51
N GLY A 57 11.85 -13.52 -19.69
CA GLY A 57 10.71 -13.66 -20.58
C GLY A 57 9.45 -12.90 -20.14
N ALA A 58 9.51 -12.10 -19.07
CA ALA A 58 8.42 -11.20 -18.71
C ALA A 58 8.24 -10.12 -19.78
N ARG A 59 6.99 -9.85 -20.16
CA ARG A 59 6.65 -8.81 -21.12
C ARG A 59 5.46 -7.99 -20.66
N TRP A 60 5.51 -6.69 -20.89
CA TRP A 60 4.37 -5.81 -20.68
C TRP A 60 3.42 -5.88 -21.87
N ASN A 61 2.14 -6.13 -21.62
CA ASN A 61 1.08 -6.04 -22.62
C ASN A 61 0.30 -4.72 -22.41
N PRO A 62 0.51 -3.70 -23.25
CA PRO A 62 -0.13 -2.40 -23.08
C PRO A 62 -1.64 -2.43 -23.38
N HIS A 63 -2.11 -3.32 -24.26
CA HIS A 63 -3.53 -3.44 -24.61
C HIS A 63 -4.36 -3.88 -23.41
N HIS A 64 -3.83 -4.82 -22.61
CA HIS A 64 -4.50 -5.34 -21.43
C HIS A 64 -3.97 -4.77 -20.11
N ARG A 65 -3.03 -3.82 -20.19
CA ARG A 65 -2.34 -3.20 -19.04
C ARG A 65 -1.90 -4.23 -17.99
N ARG A 66 -1.24 -5.28 -18.45
CA ARG A 66 -0.81 -6.39 -17.58
C ARG A 66 0.54 -6.94 -18.00
N TRP A 67 1.25 -7.53 -17.05
CA TRP A 67 2.45 -8.29 -17.33
C TRP A 67 2.09 -9.72 -17.71
N GLU A 68 2.85 -10.27 -18.65
CA GLU A 68 2.76 -11.67 -19.05
C GLU A 68 4.10 -12.32 -18.74
N VAL A 69 4.08 -13.35 -17.90
CA VAL A 69 5.27 -14.02 -17.37
C VAL A 69 5.19 -15.52 -17.66
N PRO A 70 6.24 -16.14 -18.24
CA PRO A 70 6.24 -17.57 -18.51
C PRO A 70 6.04 -18.42 -17.26
N PHE A 71 5.33 -19.54 -17.38
CA PHE A 71 5.14 -20.50 -16.27
C PHE A 71 6.47 -21.05 -15.71
N ILE A 72 7.50 -21.17 -16.56
CA ILE A 72 8.83 -21.61 -16.14
C ILE A 72 9.44 -20.69 -15.07
N ALA A 73 9.05 -19.41 -15.08
CA ALA A 73 9.55 -18.40 -14.16
C ALA A 73 8.72 -18.32 -12.86
N ARG A 74 7.87 -19.32 -12.57
CA ARG A 74 6.99 -19.34 -11.38
C ARG A 74 7.74 -19.08 -10.07
N VAL A 75 8.96 -19.59 -9.91
CA VAL A 75 9.76 -19.39 -8.69
C VAL A 75 10.24 -17.94 -8.57
N GLN A 76 10.67 -17.33 -9.67
CA GLN A 76 11.07 -15.92 -9.69
C GLN A 76 9.86 -15.01 -9.46
N LEU A 77 8.75 -15.31 -10.14
CA LEU A 77 7.48 -14.61 -9.96
C LEU A 77 7.01 -14.64 -8.49
N ARG A 78 7.12 -15.78 -7.80
CA ARG A 78 6.78 -15.87 -6.38
C ARG A 78 7.59 -14.89 -5.53
N LYS A 79 8.92 -14.87 -5.70
CA LYS A 79 9.81 -13.95 -4.98
C LYS A 79 9.46 -12.48 -5.24
N VAL A 80 9.11 -12.15 -6.48
CA VAL A 80 8.69 -10.80 -6.86
C VAL A 80 7.38 -10.43 -6.16
N ILE A 81 6.39 -11.33 -6.15
CA ILE A 81 5.10 -11.09 -5.46
C ILE A 81 5.33 -10.88 -3.96
N GLU A 82 6.13 -11.73 -3.32
CA GLU A 82 6.50 -11.58 -1.91
C GLU A 82 7.10 -10.20 -1.65
N ARG A 83 8.09 -9.80 -2.46
CA ARG A 83 8.77 -8.51 -2.33
C ARG A 83 7.84 -7.31 -2.53
N VAL A 84 7.00 -7.36 -3.55
CA VAL A 84 6.03 -6.29 -3.83
C VAL A 84 5.03 -6.15 -2.68
N THR A 85 4.57 -7.27 -2.13
CA THR A 85 3.66 -7.27 -0.98
C THR A 85 4.31 -6.63 0.26
N GLU A 86 5.58 -6.94 0.54
CA GLU A 86 6.31 -6.30 1.64
C GLU A 86 6.47 -4.78 1.44
N MET A 87 6.77 -4.35 0.22
CA MET A 87 6.94 -2.94 -0.10
C MET A 87 5.63 -2.15 0.05
N LEU A 88 4.52 -2.70 -0.43
CA LEU A 88 3.21 -2.06 -0.30
C LEU A 88 2.86 -1.85 1.18
N ARG A 89 3.08 -2.89 2.00
CA ARG A 89 2.90 -2.80 3.45
C ARG A 89 3.76 -1.71 4.10
N ALA A 90 5.04 -1.64 3.74
CA ALA A 90 5.93 -0.62 4.28
C ALA A 90 5.50 0.80 3.87
N SER A 91 5.05 0.97 2.63
CA SER A 91 4.55 2.24 2.11
C SER A 91 3.26 2.69 2.80
N GLU A 92 2.31 1.78 3.01
CA GLU A 92 1.06 2.09 3.73
C GLU A 92 1.32 2.49 5.18
N GLU A 93 2.23 1.78 5.86
CA GLU A 93 2.60 2.09 7.24
C GLU A 93 3.27 3.47 7.35
N GLN A 94 4.16 3.80 6.41
CA GLN A 94 4.78 5.11 6.34
C GLN A 94 3.74 6.21 6.10
N ALA A 95 2.85 6.04 5.12
CA ALA A 95 1.80 7.01 4.81
C ALA A 95 0.88 7.24 6.03
N ARG A 96 0.55 6.19 6.76
CA ARG A 96 -0.24 6.27 8.00
C ARG A 96 0.50 7.04 9.09
N ARG A 97 1.80 6.76 9.30
CA ARG A 97 2.62 7.50 10.27
C ARG A 97 2.71 8.98 9.93
N GLU A 98 2.87 9.32 8.65
CA GLU A 98 2.89 10.72 8.21
C GLU A 98 1.55 11.41 8.42
N TYR A 99 0.45 10.73 8.13
CA TYR A 99 -0.90 11.24 8.40
C TYR A 99 -1.10 11.51 9.90
N ASP A 100 -0.75 10.55 10.75
CA ASP A 100 -0.87 10.69 12.21
C ASP A 100 0.02 11.83 12.74
N ALA A 101 1.24 11.97 12.20
CA ALA A 101 2.15 13.05 12.57
C ALA A 101 1.63 14.43 12.13
N LYS A 102 1.09 14.55 10.92
CA LYS A 102 0.47 15.79 10.42
C LYS A 102 -0.76 16.15 11.23
N ASN A 103 -1.62 15.18 11.53
CA ASN A 103 -2.83 15.39 12.33
C ASN A 103 -2.48 15.84 13.76
N ARG A 104 -1.47 15.22 14.39
CA ARG A 104 -0.97 15.66 15.71
C ARG A 104 -0.49 17.11 15.68
N ARG A 105 0.37 17.47 14.71
CA ARG A 105 0.87 18.85 14.57
C ARG A 105 -0.27 19.86 14.39
N MET A 106 -1.25 19.53 13.56
CA MET A 106 -2.41 20.39 13.33
C MET A 106 -3.23 20.61 14.61
N LEU A 107 -3.42 19.57 15.42
CA LEU A 107 -4.10 19.68 16.71
C LEU A 107 -3.32 20.51 17.73
N ASP A 108 -1.99 20.34 17.78
CA ASP A 108 -1.11 21.13 18.65
C ASP A 108 -1.16 22.62 18.27
N ASP A 109 -1.06 22.94 16.97
CA ASP A 109 -1.17 24.32 16.45
C ASP A 109 -2.54 24.95 16.79
N MET A 110 -3.62 24.17 16.69
CA MET A 110 -4.97 24.63 17.06
C MET A 110 -5.10 24.89 18.56
N ALA A 111 -4.52 24.01 19.40
CA ALA A 111 -4.51 24.18 20.84
C ALA A 111 -3.73 25.43 21.25
N GLU A 112 -2.57 25.68 20.65
CA GLU A 112 -1.77 26.88 20.89
C GLU A 112 -2.51 28.16 20.47
N ARG A 113 -3.12 28.16 19.28
CA ARG A 113 -3.97 29.28 18.83
C ARG A 113 -5.13 29.56 19.79
N ARG A 114 -5.77 28.51 20.31
CA ARG A 114 -6.85 28.66 21.29
C ARG A 114 -6.34 29.27 22.60
N ALA A 115 -5.25 28.75 23.15
CA ALA A 115 -4.64 29.26 24.37
C ALA A 115 -4.20 30.73 24.24
N ARG A 116 -3.62 31.10 23.09
CA ARG A 116 -3.23 32.48 22.80
C ARG A 116 -4.43 33.42 22.72
N ASN A 117 -5.51 33.00 22.06
CA ASN A 117 -6.73 33.80 21.99
C ASN A 117 -7.38 33.97 23.36
N GLU A 118 -7.40 32.91 24.18
CA GLU A 118 -7.92 32.97 25.55
C GLU A 118 -7.08 33.89 26.44
N ALA A 119 -5.76 33.86 26.34
CA ALA A 119 -4.89 34.79 27.07
C ALA A 119 -5.11 36.26 26.67
N PHE A 120 -5.45 36.52 25.41
CA PHE A 120 -5.64 37.86 24.88
C PHE A 120 -7.05 38.43 25.13
N TYR A 121 -8.09 37.61 24.96
CA TYR A 121 -9.50 38.02 25.06
C TYR A 121 -10.19 37.58 26.36
N GLY A 122 -9.57 36.70 27.16
CA GLY A 122 -10.13 36.18 28.42
C GLY A 122 -9.87 37.06 29.64
N ARG A 123 -9.15 38.19 29.50
CA ARG A 123 -9.04 39.16 30.59
C ARG A 123 -10.34 39.98 30.67
N PRO A 124 -11.04 40.00 31.82
CA PRO A 124 -12.16 40.91 32.01
C PRO A 124 -11.68 42.36 31.81
N PRO A 125 -12.50 43.24 31.21
CA PRO A 125 -12.14 44.63 31.03
C PRO A 125 -11.78 45.26 32.38
N PRO A 126 -10.79 46.18 32.42
CA PRO A 126 -10.48 46.89 33.66
C PRO A 126 -11.74 47.59 34.18
N PRO A 127 -11.95 47.63 35.51
CA PRO A 127 -13.09 48.34 36.08
C PRO A 127 -13.05 49.81 35.65
N PRO A 128 -14.21 50.44 35.38
CA PRO A 128 -14.25 51.85 35.02
C PRO A 128 -13.59 52.68 36.13
N SER A 129 -12.69 53.58 35.75
CA SER A 129 -12.03 54.50 36.69
C SER A 129 -13.09 55.35 37.39
N ALA A 130 -13.19 55.22 38.72
CA ALA A 130 -14.06 56.06 39.53
C ALA A 130 -13.60 57.53 39.39
N SER A 131 -14.49 58.37 38.87
CA SER A 131 -14.36 59.84 38.88
C SER A 131 -15.18 60.42 40.01
#